data_AF-A0A7J0CFT7-F1
#
_entry.id   AF-A0A7J0CFT7-F1
#
_cell.length_a   1.000
_cell.length_b   1.000
_cell.length_c   1.000
_cell.angle_alpha   90.00
_cell.angle_beta   90.00
_cell.angle_gamma   90.00
#
_symmetry.space_group_name_H-M   'P 1'
#
loop_
_entity.id
_entity.type
_entity.pdbx_description
1 polymer ?
#
loop_
_entity_poly.entity_id
_entity_poly.type
_entity_poly.pdbx_seq_one_letter_code
_entity_poly.pdbx_strand_id
1 'polypeptide(L)' 'MFRTLKLYRAAAHLTTTFPEISIDDARERAGRMLERYPHARTGRLGEYLVFDESLGRVIDETGNTSAGETP' A
#
# COMPACT_ATOMS: atom_id res chain seq x y z
N MET A 1 -10.42 -14.31 14.32
CA MET A 1 -9.25 -13.71 14.99
C MET A 1 -8.08 -13.40 14.04
N PHE A 2 -7.77 -14.25 13.05
CA PHE A 2 -6.64 -14.03 12.12
C PHE A 2 -6.75 -12.80 11.19
N ARG A 3 -7.95 -12.43 10.74
CA ARG A 3 -8.15 -11.32 9.77
C ARG A 3 -7.68 -9.97 10.33
N THR A 4 -8.10 -9.63 11.54
CA THR A 4 -7.73 -8.38 12.22
C THR A 4 -6.23 -8.30 12.48
N LEU A 5 -5.61 -9.39 12.92
CA LEU A 5 -4.16 -9.45 13.13
C LEU A 5 -3.38 -9.29 11.83
N LYS A 6 -3.86 -9.90 10.73
CA LYS A 6 -3.27 -9.74 9.38
C LYS A 6 -3.29 -8.28 8.94
N LEU A 7 -4.45 -7.64 9.12
CA LEU A 7 -4.70 -6.27 8.69
C LEU A 7 -3.82 -5.29 9.48
N TYR A 8 -3.72 -5.43 10.80
CA TYR A 8 -2.82 -4.61 11.62
C TYR A 8 -1.35 -4.80 11.25
N ARG A 9 -0.89 -6.03 11.03
CA ARG A 9 0.52 -6.28 10.67
C ARG A 9 0.86 -5.75 9.28
N ALA A 10 -0.05 -5.89 8.32
CA ALA A 10 0.13 -5.37 6.98
C ALA A 10 0.14 -3.82 6.98
N ALA A 11 -0.77 -3.19 7.72
CA ALA A 11 -0.80 -1.75 7.90
C ALA A 11 0.46 -1.21 8.59
N ALA A 12 0.92 -1.87 9.66
CA ALA A 12 2.15 -1.50 10.36
C ALA A 12 3.38 -1.57 9.43
N HIS A 13 3.47 -2.61 8.61
CA HIS A 13 4.55 -2.75 7.62
C HIS A 13 4.55 -1.57 6.63
N LEU A 14 3.37 -1.18 6.14
CA LEU A 14 3.23 -0.05 5.22
C LEU A 14 3.68 1.26 5.90
N THR A 15 3.23 1.55 7.12
CA THR A 15 3.61 2.77 7.84
C THR A 15 5.07 2.79 8.27
N THR A 16 5.71 1.63 8.49
CA THR A 16 7.16 1.56 8.74
C THR A 16 7.95 1.90 7.49
N THR A 17 7.44 1.57 6.30
CA THR A 17 8.10 1.84 5.02
C THR A 17 7.84 3.26 4.54
N PHE A 18 6.60 3.74 4.73
CA PHE A 18 6.12 5.06 4.34
C PHE A 18 5.49 5.75 5.55
N PRO A 19 6.31 6.38 6.42
CA PRO A 19 5.84 7.01 7.66
C PRO A 19 4.90 8.21 7.44
N GLU A 20 4.85 8.75 6.22
CA GLU A 20 3.89 9.78 5.80
C GLU A 20 2.46 9.27 5.63
N ILE A 21 2.27 7.94 5.51
CA ILE A 21 0.94 7.35 5.40
C ILE A 21 0.36 7.17 6.80
N SER A 22 -0.86 7.69 7.02
CA SER A 22 -1.56 7.53 8.30
C SER A 22 -1.89 6.06 8.57
N ILE A 23 -1.93 5.68 9.84
CA ILE A 23 -2.28 4.29 10.21
C ILE A 23 -3.69 3.91 9.78
N ASP A 24 -4.62 4.85 9.72
CA ASP A 24 -5.99 4.61 9.29
C ASP A 24 -6.06 4.35 7.77
N ASP A 25 -5.35 5.15 6.96
CA ASP A 25 -5.22 4.91 5.51
C ASP A 25 -4.53 3.57 5.23
N ALA A 26 -3.48 3.26 5.99
CA ALA A 26 -2.76 2.00 5.86
C ALA A 26 -3.66 0.79 6.16
N ARG A 27 -4.58 0.91 7.13
CA ARG A 27 -5.56 -0.13 7.45
C ARG A 27 -6.62 -0.26 6.37
N GLU A 28 -7.13 0.83 5.83
CA GLU A 28 -8.10 0.81 4.74
C GLU A 28 -7.52 0.09 3.51
N ARG A 29 -6.29 0.46 3.14
CA ARG A 29 -5.52 -0.17 2.05
C ARG A 29 -5.26 -1.66 2.33
N ALA A 30 -4.82 -2.01 3.53
CA ALA A 30 -4.63 -3.40 3.94
C ALA A 30 -5.94 -4.20 3.89
N GLY A 31 -7.08 -3.58 4.22
CA GLY A 31 -8.42 -4.15 4.10
C GLY A 31 -8.75 -4.52 2.66
N ARG A 32 -8.60 -3.57 1.72
CA ARG A 32 -8.79 -3.80 0.28
C ARG A 32 -7.89 -4.91 -0.25
N MET A 33 -6.63 -4.92 0.15
CA MET A 33 -5.66 -5.92 -0.29
C MET A 33 -6.03 -7.32 0.23
N LEU A 34 -6.52 -7.41 1.47
CA LEU A 34 -6.98 -8.67 2.07
C LEU A 34 -8.27 -9.20 1.44
N GLU A 35 -9.14 -8.31 0.97
CA GLU A 35 -10.34 -8.69 0.20
C GLU A 35 -9.99 -9.19 -1.19
N ARG A 36 -9.01 -8.57 -1.84
CA ARG A 36 -8.48 -9.02 -3.13
C ARG A 36 -7.73 -10.35 -3.02
N TYR A 37 -7.01 -10.57 -1.91
CA TYR A 37 -6.20 -11.77 -1.68
C TYR A 37 -6.47 -12.40 -0.30
N PRO A 38 -7.64 -13.03 -0.09
CA PRO A 38 -8.04 -13.56 1.22
C PRO A 38 -7.10 -14.66 1.75
N HIS A 39 -6.47 -15.41 0.83
CA HIS A 39 -5.56 -16.51 1.16
C HIS A 39 -4.11 -16.08 1.35
N ALA A 40 -3.78 -14.79 1.12
CA ALA A 40 -2.41 -14.32 1.30
C ALA A 40 -1.96 -14.47 2.77
N ARG A 41 -0.70 -14.90 2.93
CA ARG A 41 -0.04 -14.92 4.24
C ARG A 41 0.26 -13.49 4.67
N THR A 42 0.30 -13.25 5.98
CA THR A 42 0.48 -11.90 6.55
C THR A 42 1.71 -11.17 6.04
N GLY A 43 2.86 -11.87 5.90
CA GLY A 43 4.09 -11.27 5.39
C GLY A 43 3.93 -10.77 3.94
N ARG A 44 3.34 -11.60 3.08
CA ARG A 44 3.08 -11.23 1.67
C ARG A 44 2.10 -10.08 1.52
N LEU A 45 1.14 -9.93 2.44
CA LEU A 45 0.22 -8.79 2.42
C LEU A 45 0.95 -7.46 2.65
N GLY A 46 1.94 -7.42 3.54
CA GLY A 46 2.77 -6.24 3.73
C GLY A 46 3.60 -5.91 2.49
N GLU A 47 4.24 -6.91 1.90
CA GLU A 47 5.02 -6.77 0.66
C GLU A 47 4.17 -6.25 -0.51
N TYR A 48 2.96 -6.79 -0.70
CA TYR A 48 2.05 -6.33 -1.76
C TYR A 48 1.60 -4.89 -1.57
N LEU A 49 1.38 -4.45 -0.31
CA LEU A 49 1.01 -3.06 -0.04
C LEU A 49 2.16 -2.11 -0.36
N VAL A 50 3.40 -2.47 0.03
CA VAL A 50 4.59 -1.65 -0.28
C VAL A 50 4.81 -1.57 -1.79
N PHE A 51 4.64 -2.68 -2.50
CA PHE A 51 4.77 -2.72 -3.95
C PHE A 51 3.71 -1.88 -4.66
N ASP A 52 2.43 -2.00 -4.25
CA ASP A 52 1.31 -1.23 -4.81
C ASP A 52 1.52 0.28 -4.61
N GLU A 53 1.96 0.71 -3.42
CA GLU A 53 2.29 2.11 -3.13
C GLU A 53 3.47 2.61 -3.96
N SER A 54 4.55 1.82 -4.05
CA SER A 54 5.73 2.19 -4.84
C SER A 54 5.38 2.37 -6.32
N LEU A 55 4.55 1.47 -6.86
CA LEU A 55 4.06 1.56 -8.23
C LEU A 55 3.18 2.80 -8.45
N GLY A 56 2.28 3.08 -7.50
CA GLY A 56 1.42 4.27 -7.54
C GLY A 56 2.23 5.57 -7.62
N ARG A 57 3.31 5.67 -6.83
CA ARG A 57 4.21 6.83 -6.84
C ARG A 57 4.99 6.99 -8.14
N VAL A 58 5.49 5.89 -8.72
CA VAL A 58 6.18 5.94 -10.02
C VAL A 58 5.23 6.39 -11.13
N ILE A 59 3.98 5.91 -11.12
CA ILE A 59 2.97 6.31 -12.11
C ILE A 59 2.61 7.79 -11.93
N ASP A 60 2.44 8.26 -10.69
CA ASP A 60 2.16 9.67 -10.38
C ASP A 60 3.30 10.59 -10.84
N GLU A 61 4.55 10.24 -10.54
CA GLU A 61 5.74 10.98 -10.97
C GLU A 61 5.87 11.03 -12.50
N THR A 62 5.63 9.91 -13.18
CA THR A 62 5.70 9.82 -14.64
C THR A 62 4.54 10.57 -15.31
N GLY A 63 3.34 10.52 -14.72
CA GLY A 63 2.17 11.26 -15.17
C GLY A 63 2.35 12.78 -15.04
N ASN A 64 3.04 13.23 -14.00
CA ASN A 64 3.32 14.65 -13.76
C ASN A 64 4.48 15.19 -14.60
N THR A 65 5.42 14.34 -15.03
CA THR A 65 6.52 14.74 -15.92
C THR A 65 6.05 15.00 -17.37
N SER A 66 4.91 14.42 -17.78
CA SER A 66 4.41 14.53 -19.16
C SER A 66 3.57 15.78 -19.44
N ALA A 67 3.26 16.61 -18.43
CA ALA A 67 2.37 17.77 -18.56
C ALA A 67 3.09 19.14 -18.58
N GLY A 68 4.43 19.14 -18.51
CA GLY A 68 5.21 20.36 -18.26
C GLY A 68 6.05 20.92 -19.42
N GLU A 69 6.11 20.26 -20.58
CA GLU A 69 6.91 20.75 -21.71
C GLU A 69 6.06 20.91 -22.96
N THR A 70 5.72 22.15 -23.29
CA THR A 70 5.51 22.56 -24.69
C THR A 70 6.00 24.00 -24.85
N PRO A 71 7.02 24.27 -25.68
CA PRO A 71 7.56 25.61 -25.97
C PRO A 71 6.63 26.47 -26.84
#